data_AF-A0A6I4Z9D6-F1
#
_entry.id   AF-A0A6I4Z9D6-F1
#
_cell.length_a   1.000
_cell.length_b   1.000
_cell.length_c   1.000
_cell.angle_alpha   90.00
_cell.angle_beta   90.00
_cell.angle_gamma   90.00
#
_symmetry.space_group_name_H-M   'P 1'
#
loop_
_entity.id
_entity.type
_entity.pdbx_description
1 polymer ?
#
loop_
_entity_poly.entity_id
_entity_poly.type
_entity_poly.pdbx_seq_one_letter_code
_entity_poly.pdbx_strand_id
1 'polypeptide(L)'
;MTEALAFWGVAIGLGALALPFAFRLFPRFPDAGAGLSFTLGLTLVAAGYFLLRVVGLPAGQIGFIVAILLFGVAAAVLAVLGRRRFLPTLTRSLPGLAVAAALFSALFFGYAAFRAYAPDIAHTEQPMDFLYLNAMLASPDYPPHDPWFAGEEASYYYGGYLQAAVLTGASDVWPATGYNLSLAAVFAAAGTAAFSLGAALARWLFGRRARRWVALAGVGAVLLLLFGGPLASVFELASSHEADNQGVYEAFGVEGLVRCGPDADATCTGRRLDPTDTWYPDDFWPWWRMSRMAYWDSASGQVTTITEVPAFSFILGDLHPHVMAIPGVLLALALCAALWRGRGALSWREHLRRPWLLLVVAFVYGSLAFVNAWDVIVLSPFLALAVFARNRRDQPLGSSLLDTASWLAPPAVLAVVAFIPWWLDFSPESGGIYAYSGEGTRIEHVLLMWGVLIVSALALLRVAPRRGRSFSSLSLGFLLAILPFLIWLPLAAFE
;
A
#
# COMPACT_ATOMS: atom_id res chain seq x y z
N MET A 1 11.14 -4.79 -24.83
CA MET A 1 12.27 -5.18 -23.94
C MET A 1 13.13 -3.97 -23.55
N THR A 2 13.65 -3.17 -24.49
CA THR A 2 14.45 -1.97 -24.18
C THR A 2 13.72 -0.98 -23.27
N GLU A 3 12.46 -0.67 -23.57
CA GLU A 3 11.60 0.21 -22.74
C GLU A 3 11.48 -0.30 -21.29
N ALA A 4 11.21 -1.61 -21.13
CA ALA A 4 11.12 -2.24 -19.82
C ALA A 4 12.44 -2.15 -19.02
N LEU A 5 13.59 -2.29 -19.69
CA LEU A 5 14.90 -2.15 -19.06
C LEU A 5 15.21 -0.69 -18.68
N ALA A 6 14.85 0.28 -19.52
CA ALA A 6 15.01 1.71 -19.22
C ALA A 6 14.16 2.11 -18.01
N PHE A 7 12.88 1.75 -18.02
CA PHE A 7 11.95 2.00 -16.91
C PHE A 7 12.42 1.34 -15.60
N TRP A 8 12.79 0.06 -15.67
CA TRP A 8 13.36 -0.67 -14.53
C TRP A 8 14.65 -0.02 -14.01
N GLY A 9 15.53 0.42 -14.91
CA GLY A 9 16.78 1.09 -14.56
C GLY A 9 16.54 2.39 -13.80
N VAL A 10 15.56 3.20 -14.21
CA VAL A 10 15.13 4.41 -13.47
C VAL A 10 14.59 4.03 -12.10
N ALA A 11 13.69 3.04 -12.00
CA ALA A 11 13.12 2.60 -10.73
C ALA A 11 14.19 2.10 -9.74
N ILE A 12 15.13 1.27 -10.21
CA ILE A 12 16.27 0.80 -9.40
C ILE A 12 17.18 1.97 -9.01
N GLY A 13 17.44 2.88 -9.94
CA GLY A 13 18.24 4.09 -9.70
C GLY A 13 17.66 4.95 -8.58
N LEU A 14 16.35 5.21 -8.60
CA LEU A 14 15.64 5.91 -7.52
C LEU A 14 15.79 5.20 -6.18
N GLY A 15 15.63 3.87 -6.18
CA GLY A 15 15.84 3.05 -4.99
C GLY A 15 17.27 3.14 -4.44
N ALA A 16 18.27 3.20 -5.30
CA ALA A 16 19.68 3.37 -4.92
C ALA A 16 19.96 4.78 -4.36
N LEU A 17 19.42 5.82 -5.01
CA LEU A 17 19.52 7.20 -4.54
C LEU A 17 18.87 7.40 -3.16
N ALA A 18 17.83 6.64 -2.83
CA ALA A 18 17.16 6.71 -1.54
C ALA A 18 17.90 5.99 -0.39
N LEU A 19 18.95 5.21 -0.65
CA LEU A 19 19.67 4.43 0.38
C LEU A 19 20.23 5.29 1.54
N PRO A 20 20.79 6.49 1.34
CA PRO A 20 21.25 7.33 2.44
C PRO A 20 20.13 7.70 3.42
N PHE A 21 18.90 7.89 2.93
CA PHE A 21 17.72 8.11 3.75
C PHE A 21 17.28 6.81 4.42
N ALA A 22 17.12 5.73 3.63
CA ALA A 22 16.69 4.42 4.14
C ALA A 22 17.58 3.90 5.26
N PHE A 23 18.91 3.97 5.11
CA PHE A 23 19.87 3.51 6.12
C PHE A 23 19.77 4.28 7.45
N ARG A 24 19.27 5.53 7.43
CA ARG A 24 19.07 6.36 8.62
C ARG A 24 17.70 6.18 9.25
N LEU A 25 16.68 5.94 8.44
CA LEU A 25 15.31 5.67 8.89
C LEU A 25 15.21 4.26 9.48
N PHE A 26 15.81 3.27 8.82
CA PHE A 26 15.65 1.86 9.10
C PHE A 26 16.93 1.16 9.59
N PRO A 27 17.79 1.76 10.45
CA PRO A 27 19.08 1.17 10.79
C PRO A 27 18.96 -0.17 11.52
N ARG A 28 17.78 -0.45 12.10
CA ARG A 28 17.46 -1.68 12.86
C ARG A 28 16.83 -2.79 12.02
N PHE A 29 16.51 -2.51 10.75
CA PHE A 29 15.99 -3.51 9.82
C PHE A 29 17.13 -4.44 9.38
N PRO A 30 16.85 -5.71 9.04
CA PRO A 30 17.87 -6.66 8.57
C PRO A 30 18.66 -6.16 7.36
N ASP A 31 17.95 -5.53 6.42
CA ASP A 31 18.42 -4.97 5.15
C ASP A 31 18.72 -3.46 5.21
N ALA A 32 18.64 -2.86 6.40
CA ALA A 32 18.72 -1.42 6.62
C ALA A 32 17.71 -0.58 5.82
N GLY A 33 16.57 -1.18 5.42
CA GLY A 33 15.52 -0.51 4.64
C GLY A 33 15.72 -0.55 3.13
N ALA A 34 16.60 -1.40 2.61
CA ALA A 34 16.82 -1.56 1.17
C ALA A 34 15.54 -1.94 0.41
N GLY A 35 14.70 -2.84 0.95
CA GLY A 35 13.44 -3.20 0.29
C GLY A 35 12.38 -2.08 0.26
N LEU A 36 12.57 -1.03 1.06
CA LEU A 36 11.70 0.14 1.14
C LEU A 36 12.25 1.34 0.35
N SER A 37 13.49 1.26 -0.13
CA SER A 37 14.16 2.42 -0.71
C SER A 37 13.59 2.80 -2.08
N PHE A 38 13.07 1.83 -2.85
CA PHE A 38 12.37 2.09 -4.12
C PHE A 38 11.17 3.01 -3.90
N THR A 39 10.24 2.62 -3.02
CA THR A 39 9.07 3.43 -2.66
C THR A 39 9.49 4.76 -2.07
N LEU A 40 10.44 4.77 -1.13
CA LEU A 40 10.90 6.02 -0.49
C LEU A 40 11.46 7.00 -1.52
N GLY A 41 12.30 6.52 -2.45
CA GLY A 41 12.85 7.35 -3.51
C GLY A 41 11.78 7.90 -4.42
N LEU A 42 10.87 7.05 -4.87
CA LEU A 42 9.77 7.45 -5.76
C LEU A 42 8.84 8.47 -5.10
N THR A 43 8.43 8.24 -3.85
CA THR A 43 7.60 9.18 -3.09
C THR A 43 8.29 10.53 -2.90
N LEU A 44 9.56 10.55 -2.49
CA LEU A 44 10.28 11.81 -2.26
C LEU A 44 10.55 12.57 -3.56
N VAL A 45 10.87 11.88 -4.66
CA VAL A 45 11.06 12.51 -5.97
C VAL A 45 9.74 13.02 -6.53
N ALA A 46 8.65 12.25 -6.46
CA ALA A 46 7.34 12.69 -6.95
C ALA A 46 6.81 13.90 -6.16
N ALA A 47 6.92 13.88 -4.82
CA ALA A 47 6.57 15.03 -3.99
C ALA A 47 7.45 16.26 -4.29
N GLY A 48 8.75 16.06 -4.47
CA GLY A 48 9.66 17.14 -4.86
C GLY A 48 9.34 17.69 -6.25
N TYR A 49 9.06 16.83 -7.22
CA TYR A 49 8.68 17.21 -8.57
C TYR A 49 7.37 17.99 -8.58
N PHE A 50 6.35 17.56 -7.82
CA PHE A 50 5.10 18.30 -7.63
C PHE A 50 5.36 19.75 -7.18
N LEU A 51 6.14 19.92 -6.10
CA LEU A 51 6.49 21.23 -5.59
C LEU A 51 7.26 22.08 -6.61
N LEU A 52 8.19 21.46 -7.36
CA LEU A 52 8.95 22.15 -8.39
C LEU A 52 8.04 22.59 -9.56
N ARG A 53 7.07 21.77 -9.96
CA ARG A 53 6.08 22.12 -10.99
C ARG A 53 5.19 23.28 -10.56
N VAL A 54 4.74 23.29 -9.30
CA VAL A 54 3.95 24.41 -8.74
C VAL A 54 4.71 25.74 -8.79
N VAL A 55 6.04 25.72 -8.63
CA VAL A 55 6.86 26.95 -8.73
C VAL A 55 7.39 27.24 -10.14
N GLY A 56 6.91 26.52 -11.16
CA GLY A 56 7.20 26.82 -12.57
C GLY A 56 8.30 25.98 -13.23
N LEU A 57 8.66 24.82 -12.68
CA LEU A 57 9.48 23.85 -13.42
C LEU A 57 8.70 23.40 -14.67
N PRO A 58 9.31 23.39 -15.86
CA PRO A 58 8.62 23.00 -17.09
C PRO A 58 8.25 21.52 -17.11
N ALA A 59 7.19 21.20 -17.85
CA ALA A 59 6.76 19.84 -18.13
C ALA A 59 7.77 19.05 -18.98
N GLY A 60 7.57 17.73 -18.99
CA GLY A 60 8.33 16.80 -19.82
C GLY A 60 9.58 16.23 -19.15
N GLN A 61 10.35 15.46 -19.93
CA GLN A 61 11.46 14.64 -19.45
C GLN A 61 12.51 15.41 -18.65
N ILE A 62 12.85 16.63 -19.08
CA ILE A 62 13.84 17.47 -18.40
C ILE A 62 13.41 17.77 -16.96
N GLY A 63 12.12 18.07 -16.74
CA GLY A 63 11.59 18.34 -15.41
C GLY A 63 11.75 17.14 -14.48
N PHE A 64 11.42 15.93 -14.95
CA PHE A 64 11.61 14.70 -14.18
C PHE A 64 13.09 14.46 -13.85
N ILE A 65 14.00 14.62 -14.83
CA ILE A 65 15.45 14.44 -14.61
C ILE A 65 15.98 15.45 -13.59
N VAL A 66 15.57 16.72 -13.68
CA VAL A 66 15.98 17.77 -12.71
C VAL A 66 15.53 17.41 -11.29
N ALA A 67 14.30 16.94 -11.10
CA ALA A 67 13.83 16.49 -9.79
C ALA A 67 14.65 15.32 -9.23
N ILE A 68 14.98 14.34 -10.08
CA ILE A 68 15.83 13.19 -9.72
C ILE A 68 17.24 13.66 -9.33
N LEU A 69 17.83 14.59 -10.09
CA LEU A 69 19.17 15.12 -9.81
C LEU A 69 19.19 15.90 -8.49
N LEU A 70 18.21 16.76 -8.23
CA LEU A 70 18.09 17.50 -6.97
C LEU A 70 17.95 16.55 -5.78
N PHE A 71 17.13 15.50 -5.93
CA PHE A 71 17.03 14.45 -4.92
C PHE A 71 18.37 13.72 -4.72
N GLY A 72 19.09 13.41 -5.81
CA GLY A 72 20.41 12.80 -5.77
C GLY A 72 21.44 13.67 -5.04
N VAL A 73 21.41 14.99 -5.22
CA VAL A 73 22.24 15.94 -4.47
C VAL A 73 21.88 15.89 -2.98
N ALA A 74 20.59 15.90 -2.64
CA ALA A 74 20.14 15.81 -1.25
C ALA A 74 20.60 14.49 -0.59
N ALA A 75 20.49 13.37 -1.31
CA ALA A 75 20.96 12.06 -0.90
C ALA A 75 22.48 12.02 -0.70
N ALA A 76 23.25 12.63 -1.61
CA ALA A 76 24.71 12.72 -1.53
C ALA A 76 25.16 13.56 -0.32
N VAL A 77 24.57 14.74 -0.11
CA VAL A 77 24.81 15.59 1.07
C VAL A 77 24.51 14.80 2.33
N LEU A 78 23.36 14.12 2.37
CA LEU A 78 22.98 13.29 3.49
C LEU A 78 24.07 12.22 3.72
N ALA A 79 24.46 11.44 2.72
CA ALA A 79 25.49 10.42 2.80
C ALA A 79 26.83 10.96 3.35
N VAL A 80 27.31 12.10 2.83
CA VAL A 80 28.57 12.76 3.24
C VAL A 80 28.52 13.18 4.72
N LEU A 81 27.44 13.83 5.15
CA LEU A 81 27.27 14.28 6.54
C LEU A 81 27.28 13.13 7.56
N GLY A 82 26.97 11.90 7.12
CA GLY A 82 27.02 10.71 7.96
C GLY A 82 27.94 9.61 7.44
N ARG A 83 29.00 9.97 6.71
CA ARG A 83 29.93 9.02 6.05
C ARG A 83 30.46 7.93 6.99
N ARG A 84 30.72 8.29 8.26
CA ARG A 84 31.19 7.37 9.31
C ARG A 84 30.24 6.20 9.58
N ARG A 85 28.94 6.38 9.34
CA ARG A 85 27.91 5.34 9.51
C ARG A 85 27.45 4.76 8.18
N PHE A 86 27.56 5.51 7.08
CA PHE A 86 27.08 5.11 5.77
C PHE A 86 27.84 3.90 5.21
N LEU A 87 29.17 4.00 5.04
CA LEU A 87 29.97 2.90 4.46
C LEU A 87 29.86 1.58 5.26
N PRO A 88 29.97 1.57 6.61
CA PRO A 88 29.77 0.35 7.37
C PRO A 88 28.34 -0.21 7.30
N THR A 89 27.35 0.67 7.10
CA THR A 89 25.96 0.23 6.90
C THR A 89 25.76 -0.36 5.52
N LEU A 90 26.36 0.22 4.48
CA LEU A 90 26.33 -0.33 3.13
C LEU A 90 26.96 -1.73 3.12
N THR A 91 28.17 -1.89 3.65
CA THR A 91 28.87 -3.17 3.66
C THR A 91 28.10 -4.25 4.44
N ARG A 92 27.52 -3.91 5.61
CA ARG A 92 26.70 -4.89 6.37
C ARG A 92 25.38 -5.23 5.69
N SER A 93 24.82 -4.32 4.90
CA SER A 93 23.50 -4.48 4.28
C SER A 93 23.57 -5.04 2.86
N LEU A 94 24.76 -5.18 2.26
CA LEU A 94 24.95 -5.72 0.91
C LEU A 94 24.12 -6.99 0.61
N PRO A 95 24.06 -8.02 1.48
CA PRO A 95 23.22 -9.18 1.21
C PRO A 95 21.72 -8.84 1.18
N GLY A 96 21.28 -7.94 2.06
CA GLY A 96 19.89 -7.47 2.07
C GLY A 96 19.56 -6.58 0.87
N LEU A 97 20.50 -5.75 0.42
CA LEU A 97 20.39 -4.96 -0.80
C LEU A 97 20.30 -5.86 -2.03
N ALA A 98 21.14 -6.89 -2.13
CA ALA A 98 21.10 -7.85 -3.22
C ALA A 98 19.76 -8.60 -3.25
N VAL A 99 19.25 -9.05 -2.09
CA VAL A 99 17.93 -9.68 -1.99
C VAL A 99 16.82 -8.71 -2.40
N ALA A 100 16.85 -7.47 -1.91
CA ALA A 100 15.85 -6.46 -2.27
C ALA A 100 15.84 -6.16 -3.78
N ALA A 101 17.01 -5.95 -4.39
CA ALA A 101 17.14 -5.68 -5.82
C ALA A 101 16.74 -6.90 -6.67
N ALA A 102 17.15 -8.10 -6.28
CA ALA A 102 16.79 -9.34 -6.96
C ALA A 102 15.27 -9.60 -6.86
N LEU A 103 14.68 -9.42 -5.68
CA LEU A 103 13.24 -9.59 -5.48
C LEU A 103 12.44 -8.53 -6.24
N PHE A 104 12.84 -7.25 -6.19
CA PHE A 104 12.21 -6.19 -6.97
C PHE A 104 12.22 -6.55 -8.46
N SER A 105 13.39 -6.93 -8.98
CA SER A 105 13.56 -7.25 -10.40
C SER A 105 12.76 -8.49 -10.79
N ALA A 106 12.76 -9.54 -9.97
CA ALA A 106 12.00 -10.76 -10.24
C ALA A 106 10.49 -10.49 -10.26
N LEU A 107 9.97 -9.73 -9.29
CA LEU A 107 8.55 -9.35 -9.26
C LEU A 107 8.19 -8.41 -10.41
N PHE A 108 9.05 -7.43 -10.71
CA PHE A 108 8.84 -6.48 -11.80
C PHE A 108 8.77 -7.19 -13.15
N PHE A 109 9.79 -7.96 -13.51
CA PHE A 109 9.81 -8.66 -14.80
C PHE A 109 8.78 -9.80 -14.86
N GLY A 110 8.53 -10.47 -13.74
CA GLY A 110 7.47 -11.49 -13.65
C GLY A 110 6.09 -10.91 -13.92
N TYR A 111 5.75 -9.79 -13.27
CA TYR A 111 4.47 -9.13 -13.48
C TYR A 111 4.38 -8.43 -14.85
N ALA A 112 5.47 -7.83 -15.34
CA ALA A 112 5.52 -7.27 -16.69
C ALA A 112 5.31 -8.36 -17.76
N ALA A 113 5.89 -9.55 -17.57
CA ALA A 113 5.65 -10.70 -18.45
C ALA A 113 4.19 -11.18 -18.37
N PHE A 114 3.58 -11.19 -17.18
CA PHE A 114 2.16 -11.49 -17.01
C PHE A 114 1.27 -10.47 -17.76
N ARG A 115 1.50 -9.17 -17.58
CA ARG A 115 0.76 -8.11 -18.29
C ARG A 115 0.96 -8.13 -19.80
N ALA A 116 2.10 -8.62 -20.30
CA ALA A 116 2.36 -8.72 -21.72
C ALA A 116 1.39 -9.68 -22.46
N TYR A 117 0.70 -10.58 -21.76
CA TYR A 117 -0.36 -11.42 -22.36
C TYR A 117 -1.67 -10.67 -22.63
N ALA A 118 -1.94 -9.59 -21.89
CA ALA A 118 -3.16 -8.79 -22.04
C ALA A 118 -2.87 -7.30 -21.81
N PRO A 119 -2.00 -6.67 -22.61
CA PRO A 119 -1.46 -5.33 -22.34
C PRO A 119 -2.48 -4.20 -22.60
N ASP A 120 -3.61 -4.52 -23.22
CA ASP A 120 -4.65 -3.56 -23.58
C ASP A 120 -5.17 -2.81 -22.36
N ILE A 121 -5.46 -1.52 -22.57
CA ILE A 121 -6.00 -0.57 -21.59
C ILE A 121 -7.42 -0.24 -22.07
N ALA A 122 -8.36 -1.16 -21.86
CA ALA A 122 -9.63 -1.16 -22.59
C ALA A 122 -10.87 -1.47 -21.74
N HIS A 123 -10.70 -1.88 -20.48
CA HIS A 123 -11.82 -2.27 -19.63
C HIS A 123 -11.85 -1.49 -18.32
N THR A 124 -13.01 -1.54 -17.66
CA THR A 124 -13.27 -0.93 -16.35
C THR A 124 -12.77 0.52 -16.25
N GLU A 125 -11.90 0.80 -15.29
CA GLU A 125 -11.37 2.13 -14.96
C GLU A 125 -10.01 2.40 -15.63
N GLN A 126 -9.45 1.43 -16.35
CA GLN A 126 -8.14 1.59 -17.00
C GLN A 126 -8.06 2.78 -17.95
N PRO A 127 -9.09 3.10 -18.77
CA PRO A 127 -9.04 4.28 -19.63
C PRO A 127 -8.95 5.59 -18.82
N MET A 128 -9.63 5.66 -17.67
CA MET A 128 -9.58 6.80 -16.76
C MET A 128 -8.20 6.93 -16.11
N ASP A 129 -7.64 5.84 -15.60
CA ASP A 129 -6.29 5.83 -15.03
C ASP A 129 -5.22 6.25 -16.05
N PHE A 130 -5.32 5.73 -17.27
CA PHE A 130 -4.41 6.07 -18.34
C PHE A 130 -4.51 7.55 -18.72
N LEU A 131 -5.71 8.09 -18.70
CA LEU A 131 -5.96 9.49 -18.96
C LEU A 131 -5.28 10.38 -17.89
N TYR A 132 -5.38 10.05 -16.60
CA TYR A 132 -4.66 10.78 -15.55
C TYR A 132 -3.14 10.63 -15.66
N LEU A 133 -2.61 9.46 -16.04
CA LEU A 133 -1.18 9.31 -16.32
C LEU A 133 -0.73 10.28 -17.43
N ASN A 134 -1.50 10.38 -18.52
CA ASN A 134 -1.21 11.34 -19.59
C ASN A 134 -1.30 12.80 -19.10
N ALA A 135 -2.28 13.13 -18.26
CA ALA A 135 -2.39 14.46 -17.67
C ALA A 135 -1.12 14.83 -16.87
N MET A 136 -0.55 13.90 -16.09
CA MET A 136 0.70 14.14 -15.36
C MET A 136 1.93 14.29 -16.26
N LEU A 137 1.92 13.65 -17.43
CA LEU A 137 3.03 13.73 -18.40
C LEU A 137 2.97 15.02 -19.25
N ALA A 138 1.76 15.45 -19.62
CA ALA A 138 1.54 16.46 -20.66
C ALA A 138 1.10 17.84 -20.15
N SER A 139 0.52 17.94 -18.95
CA SER A 139 0.03 19.24 -18.45
C SER A 139 1.17 20.26 -18.36
N PRO A 140 0.99 21.49 -18.90
CA PRO A 140 2.01 22.53 -18.88
C PRO A 140 2.21 23.13 -17.47
N ASP A 141 1.13 23.25 -16.72
CA ASP A 141 1.08 23.86 -15.39
C ASP A 141 0.58 22.86 -14.34
N TYR A 142 0.81 23.18 -13.07
CA TYR A 142 0.35 22.38 -11.92
C TYR A 142 -0.42 23.26 -10.94
N PRO A 143 -1.56 22.81 -10.38
CA PRO A 143 -2.18 21.48 -10.54
C PRO A 143 -2.58 21.11 -11.99
N PRO A 144 -2.54 19.81 -12.34
CA PRO A 144 -2.68 19.37 -13.73
C PRO A 144 -4.11 19.57 -14.22
N HIS A 145 -4.28 19.76 -15.53
CA HIS A 145 -5.60 19.95 -16.12
C HIS A 145 -6.47 18.71 -15.94
N ASP A 146 -7.76 18.94 -15.72
CA ASP A 146 -8.74 17.86 -15.73
C ASP A 146 -8.83 17.30 -17.15
N PRO A 147 -8.59 16.00 -17.34
CA PRO A 147 -8.53 15.45 -18.67
C PRO A 147 -9.92 15.06 -19.23
N TRP A 148 -10.97 15.09 -18.40
CA TRP A 148 -12.37 14.90 -18.80
C TRP A 148 -13.09 16.23 -19.07
N PHE A 149 -12.77 17.26 -18.30
CA PHE A 149 -13.45 18.55 -18.36
C PHE A 149 -12.48 19.70 -18.71
N ALA A 150 -12.35 19.93 -20.02
CA ALA A 150 -11.40 20.88 -20.58
C ALA A 150 -11.57 22.30 -20.01
N GLY A 151 -10.48 22.86 -19.51
CA GLY A 151 -10.43 24.20 -18.92
C GLY A 151 -10.47 24.20 -17.39
N GLU A 152 -10.80 23.08 -16.76
CA GLU A 152 -10.78 22.93 -15.29
C GLU A 152 -9.51 22.22 -14.79
N GLU A 153 -9.31 22.25 -13.48
CA GLU A 153 -8.24 21.56 -12.76
C GLU A 153 -8.71 20.17 -12.29
N ALA A 154 -7.78 19.22 -12.24
CA ALA A 154 -8.07 17.84 -11.87
C ALA A 154 -8.42 17.70 -10.37
N SER A 155 -9.70 17.47 -10.06
CA SER A 155 -10.16 17.15 -8.70
C SER A 155 -10.15 15.63 -8.44
N TYR A 156 -8.96 15.05 -8.25
CA TYR A 156 -8.82 13.60 -7.96
C TYR A 156 -7.53 13.24 -7.21
N TYR A 157 -7.39 11.96 -6.85
CA TYR A 157 -6.19 11.39 -6.19
C TYR A 157 -5.04 11.17 -7.18
N TYR A 158 -4.48 12.25 -7.74
CA TYR A 158 -3.51 12.09 -8.83
C TYR A 158 -2.05 11.83 -8.40
N GLY A 159 -1.75 11.77 -7.10
CA GLY A 159 -0.40 11.58 -6.60
C GLY A 159 0.25 10.25 -7.01
N GLY A 160 -0.54 9.19 -7.19
CA GLY A 160 -0.02 7.91 -7.67
C GLY A 160 0.31 7.95 -9.17
N TYR A 161 -0.54 8.59 -9.98
CA TYR A 161 -0.23 8.80 -11.40
C TYR A 161 1.00 9.69 -11.57
N LEU A 162 1.25 10.64 -10.65
CA LEU A 162 2.48 11.42 -10.67
C LEU A 162 3.72 10.56 -10.44
N GLN A 163 3.64 9.57 -9.54
CA GLN A 163 4.72 8.59 -9.35
C GLN A 163 4.94 7.75 -10.61
N ALA A 164 3.86 7.28 -11.25
CA ALA A 164 3.94 6.57 -12.52
C ALA A 164 4.53 7.45 -13.65
N ALA A 165 4.19 8.74 -13.68
CA ALA A 165 4.69 9.72 -14.64
C ALA A 165 6.19 10.01 -14.44
N VAL A 166 6.68 10.08 -13.19
CA VAL A 166 8.13 10.21 -12.92
C VAL A 166 8.90 9.06 -13.53
N LEU A 167 8.44 7.81 -13.37
CA LEU A 167 9.12 6.65 -13.94
C LEU A 167 9.00 6.63 -15.47
N THR A 168 7.80 6.85 -16.00
CA THR A 168 7.51 6.83 -17.44
C THR A 168 8.27 7.93 -18.19
N GLY A 169 8.14 9.17 -17.72
CA GLY A 169 8.75 10.33 -18.36
C GLY A 169 10.27 10.36 -18.22
N ALA A 170 10.84 9.97 -17.07
CA ALA A 170 12.30 9.93 -16.93
C ALA A 170 12.95 8.82 -17.78
N SER A 171 12.22 7.72 -18.03
CA SER A 171 12.69 6.63 -18.89
C SER A 171 12.39 6.81 -20.37
N ASP A 172 11.68 7.89 -20.74
CA ASP A 172 11.25 8.19 -22.12
C ASP A 172 10.49 7.05 -22.80
N VAL A 173 9.61 6.40 -22.02
CA VAL A 173 8.80 5.28 -22.50
C VAL A 173 7.44 5.80 -22.94
N TRP A 174 6.89 5.22 -24.01
CA TRP A 174 5.55 5.56 -24.49
C TRP A 174 4.50 5.39 -23.38
N PRO A 175 3.54 6.32 -23.18
CA PRO A 175 2.65 6.29 -22.02
C PRO A 175 1.91 4.96 -21.84
N ALA A 176 1.44 4.31 -22.90
CA ALA A 176 0.72 3.04 -22.81
C ALA A 176 1.62 1.88 -22.30
N THR A 177 2.89 1.87 -22.71
CA THR A 177 3.87 0.94 -22.13
C THR A 177 4.19 1.34 -20.69
N GLY A 178 4.37 2.63 -20.43
CA GLY A 178 4.62 3.19 -19.10
C GLY A 178 3.53 2.85 -18.08
N TYR A 179 2.26 2.84 -18.49
CA TYR A 179 1.12 2.37 -17.70
C TYR A 179 1.32 0.91 -17.21
N ASN A 180 1.55 -0.01 -18.15
CA ASN A 180 1.74 -1.42 -17.82
C ASN A 180 3.00 -1.68 -16.97
N LEU A 181 4.09 -0.95 -17.25
CA LEU A 181 5.32 -1.05 -16.46
C LEU A 181 5.18 -0.40 -15.07
N SER A 182 4.30 0.60 -14.92
CA SER A 182 4.01 1.20 -13.62
C SER A 182 3.27 0.22 -12.72
N LEU A 183 2.32 -0.57 -13.26
CA LEU A 183 1.70 -1.67 -12.50
C LEU A 183 2.77 -2.66 -12.01
N ALA A 184 3.72 -3.02 -12.88
CA ALA A 184 4.83 -3.89 -12.52
C ALA A 184 5.73 -3.29 -11.42
N ALA A 185 5.97 -1.97 -11.46
CA ALA A 185 6.73 -1.29 -10.41
C ALA A 185 5.98 -1.20 -9.09
N VAL A 186 4.66 -0.96 -9.10
CA VAL A 186 3.82 -0.98 -7.89
C VAL A 186 3.82 -2.38 -7.28
N PHE A 187 3.60 -3.42 -8.09
CA PHE A 187 3.64 -4.83 -7.66
C PHE A 187 5.00 -5.19 -7.04
N ALA A 188 6.10 -4.84 -7.70
CA ALA A 188 7.44 -5.09 -7.22
C ALA A 188 7.77 -4.32 -5.93
N ALA A 189 7.42 -3.03 -5.86
CA ALA A 189 7.65 -2.19 -4.70
C ALA A 189 6.84 -2.66 -3.49
N ALA A 190 5.58 -3.06 -3.69
CA ALA A 190 4.74 -3.65 -2.65
C ALA A 190 5.36 -4.94 -2.10
N GLY A 191 5.79 -5.85 -2.97
CA GLY A 191 6.45 -7.09 -2.55
C GLY A 191 7.77 -6.85 -1.80
N THR A 192 8.65 -5.97 -2.30
CA THR A 192 9.91 -5.70 -1.59
C THR A 192 9.72 -4.98 -0.27
N ALA A 193 8.75 -4.06 -0.18
CA ALA A 193 8.40 -3.38 1.05
C ALA A 193 7.83 -4.36 2.09
N ALA A 194 6.91 -5.24 1.66
CA ALA A 194 6.32 -6.28 2.50
C ALA A 194 7.38 -7.27 3.02
N PHE A 195 8.31 -7.69 2.15
CA PHE A 195 9.43 -8.54 2.55
C PHE A 195 10.30 -7.86 3.61
N SER A 196 10.70 -6.60 3.38
CA SER A 196 11.57 -5.84 4.30
C SER A 196 10.92 -5.65 5.67
N LEU A 197 9.64 -5.23 5.70
CA LEU A 197 8.87 -5.04 6.91
C LEU A 197 8.63 -6.37 7.66
N GLY A 198 8.17 -7.41 6.95
CA GLY A 198 7.93 -8.74 7.51
C GLY A 198 9.20 -9.35 8.10
N ALA A 199 10.33 -9.25 7.40
CA ALA A 199 11.62 -9.71 7.88
C ALA A 199 12.09 -8.92 9.12
N ALA A 200 11.84 -7.60 9.18
CA ALA A 200 12.18 -6.78 10.34
C ALA A 200 11.36 -7.17 11.58
N LEU A 201 10.04 -7.32 11.43
CA LEU A 201 9.14 -7.73 12.50
C LEU A 201 9.48 -9.13 13.01
N ALA A 202 9.69 -10.09 12.11
CA ALA A 202 10.08 -11.45 12.45
C ALA A 202 11.44 -11.50 13.19
N ARG A 203 12.42 -10.70 12.77
CA ARG A 203 13.72 -10.61 13.46
C ARG A 203 13.56 -10.08 14.88
N TRP A 204 12.66 -9.14 15.11
CA TRP A 204 12.42 -8.62 16.45
C TRP A 204 11.62 -9.59 17.32
N LEU A 205 10.68 -10.33 16.73
CA LEU A 205 9.85 -11.30 17.43
C LEU A 205 10.63 -12.56 17.81
N PHE A 206 11.32 -13.20 16.86
CA PHE A 206 12.01 -14.47 17.05
C PHE A 206 13.49 -14.31 17.46
N GLY A 207 14.02 -13.10 17.41
CA GLY A 207 15.42 -12.79 17.75
C GLY A 207 16.43 -13.26 16.70
N ARG A 208 17.73 -13.08 17.01
CA ARG A 208 18.83 -13.25 16.04
C ARG A 208 19.09 -14.69 15.59
N ARG A 209 18.72 -15.70 16.39
CA ARG A 209 18.99 -17.12 16.09
C ARG A 209 18.01 -17.73 15.09
N ALA A 210 16.95 -17.01 14.74
CA ALA A 210 15.84 -17.47 13.91
C ALA A 210 15.94 -17.02 12.44
N ARG A 211 17.14 -17.06 11.83
CA ARG A 211 17.37 -16.54 10.46
C ARG A 211 16.41 -17.15 9.43
N ARG A 212 16.10 -18.45 9.54
CA ARG A 212 15.11 -19.13 8.70
C ARG A 212 13.70 -18.51 8.79
N TRP A 213 13.27 -18.17 10.00
CA TRP A 213 11.94 -17.58 10.25
C TRP A 213 11.85 -16.15 9.73
N VAL A 214 12.96 -15.41 9.71
CA VAL A 214 13.03 -14.06 9.11
C VAL A 214 12.77 -14.13 7.61
N ALA A 215 13.42 -15.04 6.89
CA ALA A 215 13.21 -15.22 5.46
C ALA A 215 11.81 -15.74 5.16
N LEU A 216 11.34 -16.77 5.88
CA LEU A 216 9.99 -17.33 5.71
C LEU A 216 8.89 -16.30 5.98
N ALA A 217 9.04 -15.45 7.01
CA ALA A 217 8.07 -14.40 7.28
C ALA A 217 8.09 -13.30 6.21
N GLY A 218 9.27 -12.95 5.70
CA GLY A 218 9.39 -12.02 4.56
C GLY A 218 8.69 -12.55 3.32
N VAL A 219 8.99 -13.80 2.92
CA VAL A 219 8.34 -14.46 1.77
C VAL A 219 6.85 -14.63 2.01
N GLY A 220 6.44 -15.08 3.20
CA GLY A 220 5.04 -15.23 3.56
C GLY A 220 4.27 -13.91 3.50
N ALA A 221 4.88 -12.79 3.90
CA ALA A 221 4.26 -11.47 3.75
C ALA A 221 4.04 -11.08 2.29
N VAL A 222 4.99 -11.38 1.40
CA VAL A 222 4.83 -11.15 -0.05
C VAL A 222 3.70 -12.01 -0.61
N LEU A 223 3.69 -13.30 -0.28
CA LEU A 223 2.69 -14.25 -0.76
C LEU A 223 1.28 -13.86 -0.30
N LEU A 224 1.12 -13.57 1.00
CA LEU A 224 -0.17 -13.18 1.57
C LEU A 224 -0.67 -11.84 1.03
N LEU A 225 0.23 -10.89 0.74
CA LEU A 225 -0.16 -9.58 0.21
C LEU A 225 -0.53 -9.66 -1.28
N LEU A 226 0.35 -10.20 -2.11
CA LEU A 226 0.23 -10.10 -3.58
C LEU A 226 -0.58 -11.24 -4.20
N PHE A 227 -0.64 -12.38 -3.53
CA PHE A 227 -1.29 -13.60 -4.05
C PHE A 227 -2.36 -14.14 -3.09
N GLY A 228 -2.52 -13.53 -1.91
CA GLY A 228 -3.57 -13.89 -0.97
C GLY A 228 -4.93 -13.47 -1.51
N GLY A 229 -5.79 -14.45 -1.75
CA GLY A 229 -7.19 -14.23 -2.08
C GLY A 229 -8.11 -14.44 -0.86
N PRO A 230 -9.39 -14.04 -0.98
CA PRO A 230 -10.41 -14.39 0.00
C PRO A 230 -10.57 -15.92 0.05
N LEU A 231 -11.00 -16.43 1.21
CA LEU A 231 -11.40 -17.83 1.39
C LEU A 231 -12.54 -18.23 0.44
N ALA A 232 -13.35 -17.26 -0.02
CA ALA A 232 -14.35 -17.45 -1.07
C ALA A 232 -13.80 -18.12 -2.34
N SER A 233 -12.52 -17.92 -2.66
CA SER A 233 -11.87 -18.56 -3.82
C SER A 233 -11.86 -20.10 -3.70
N VAL A 234 -11.89 -20.65 -2.48
CA VAL A 234 -11.98 -22.10 -2.24
C VAL A 234 -13.36 -22.63 -2.59
N PHE A 235 -14.42 -21.89 -2.27
CA PHE A 235 -15.79 -22.24 -2.64
C PHE A 235 -15.95 -22.19 -4.17
N GLU A 236 -15.38 -21.17 -4.80
CA GLU A 236 -15.39 -21.05 -6.25
C GLU A 236 -14.68 -22.23 -6.95
N LEU A 237 -13.49 -22.61 -6.47
CA LEU A 237 -12.76 -23.76 -7.01
C LEU A 237 -13.47 -25.10 -6.74
N ALA A 238 -14.11 -25.26 -5.57
CA ALA A 238 -14.87 -26.46 -5.27
C ALA A 238 -16.10 -26.58 -6.18
N SER A 239 -16.82 -25.48 -6.40
CA SER A 239 -17.96 -25.44 -7.32
C SER A 239 -17.55 -25.74 -8.76
N SER A 240 -16.43 -25.19 -9.25
CA SER A 240 -15.96 -25.47 -10.63
C SER A 240 -15.65 -26.95 -10.89
N HIS A 241 -15.42 -27.73 -9.83
CA HIS A 241 -15.07 -29.15 -9.86
C HIS A 241 -16.17 -30.09 -9.31
N GLU A 242 -17.44 -29.66 -9.27
CA GLU A 242 -18.57 -30.51 -8.80
C GLU A 242 -18.44 -30.95 -7.33
N ALA A 243 -17.68 -30.19 -6.54
CA ALA A 243 -17.51 -30.43 -5.11
C ALA A 243 -18.29 -29.40 -4.26
N ASP A 244 -19.34 -28.79 -4.81
CA ASP A 244 -20.23 -27.89 -4.09
C ASP A 244 -21.18 -28.63 -3.14
N ASN A 245 -21.57 -27.96 -2.06
CA ASN A 245 -22.49 -28.48 -1.06
C ASN A 245 -23.49 -27.39 -0.67
N GLN A 246 -24.76 -27.58 -1.02
CA GLN A 246 -25.78 -26.56 -0.85
C GLN A 246 -25.87 -26.02 0.59
N GLY A 247 -25.91 -26.90 1.61
CA GLY A 247 -26.02 -26.46 3.00
C GLY A 247 -24.80 -25.68 3.51
N VAL A 248 -23.59 -26.02 3.04
CA VAL A 248 -22.38 -25.26 3.37
C VAL A 248 -22.37 -23.90 2.68
N TYR A 249 -22.81 -23.82 1.42
CA TYR A 249 -22.78 -22.57 0.66
C TYR A 249 -23.84 -21.58 1.17
N GLU A 250 -25.05 -22.07 1.49
CA GLU A 250 -26.11 -21.30 2.16
C GLU A 250 -25.65 -20.76 3.53
N ALA A 251 -24.94 -21.59 4.32
CA ALA A 251 -24.41 -21.17 5.62
C ALA A 251 -23.36 -20.04 5.52
N PHE A 252 -22.71 -19.89 4.37
CA PHE A 252 -21.73 -18.84 4.10
C PHE A 252 -22.28 -17.70 3.22
N GLY A 253 -23.55 -17.76 2.81
CA GLY A 253 -24.19 -16.73 1.97
C GLY A 253 -23.62 -16.66 0.55
N VAL A 254 -23.18 -17.81 0.02
CA VAL A 254 -22.57 -17.93 -1.32
C VAL A 254 -23.31 -18.93 -2.21
N GLU A 255 -24.61 -19.09 -1.99
CA GLU A 255 -25.49 -19.96 -2.77
C GLU A 255 -25.45 -19.66 -4.28
N GLY A 256 -25.16 -18.41 -4.68
CA GLY A 256 -24.95 -18.04 -6.07
C GLY A 256 -23.74 -18.71 -6.74
N LEU A 257 -22.86 -19.35 -5.96
CA LEU A 257 -21.76 -20.17 -6.49
C LEU A 257 -22.16 -21.63 -6.71
N VAL A 258 -23.27 -22.10 -6.14
CA VAL A 258 -23.75 -23.49 -6.34
C VAL A 258 -24.10 -23.69 -7.81
N ARG A 259 -23.81 -24.88 -8.37
CA ARG A 259 -24.10 -25.12 -9.79
C ARG A 259 -25.58 -25.42 -10.01
N CYS A 260 -26.14 -24.87 -11.07
CA CYS A 260 -27.44 -25.27 -11.58
C CYS A 260 -27.29 -26.52 -12.43
N GLY A 261 -28.06 -27.56 -12.12
CA GLY A 261 -28.15 -28.74 -12.97
C GLY A 261 -28.70 -28.43 -14.38
N PRO A 262 -28.55 -29.36 -15.34
CA PRO A 262 -29.04 -29.16 -16.71
C PRO A 262 -30.55 -28.87 -16.80
N ASP A 263 -31.32 -29.41 -15.85
CA ASP A 263 -32.79 -29.27 -15.76
C ASP A 263 -33.23 -28.20 -14.75
N ALA A 264 -32.32 -27.32 -14.33
CA ALA A 264 -32.60 -26.32 -13.30
C ALA A 264 -33.65 -25.30 -13.75
N ASP A 265 -34.72 -25.18 -12.97
CA ASP A 265 -35.82 -24.26 -13.19
C ASP A 265 -35.42 -22.78 -12.98
N ALA A 266 -36.38 -21.87 -13.13
CA ALA A 266 -36.17 -20.44 -12.92
C ALA A 266 -35.87 -20.05 -11.45
N THR A 267 -35.89 -21.00 -10.51
CA THR A 267 -35.59 -20.77 -9.09
C THR A 267 -34.13 -21.05 -8.73
N CYS A 268 -33.35 -21.64 -9.64
CA CYS A 268 -31.92 -21.80 -9.43
C CYS A 268 -31.20 -20.45 -9.50
N THR A 269 -30.75 -19.97 -8.34
CA THR A 269 -29.93 -18.75 -8.19
C THR A 269 -28.43 -19.00 -8.45
N GLY A 270 -28.06 -20.25 -8.76
CA GLY A 270 -26.70 -20.71 -8.96
C GLY A 270 -26.11 -20.50 -10.36
N ARG A 271 -24.93 -21.06 -10.62
CA ARG A 271 -24.24 -20.95 -11.91
C ARG A 271 -24.75 -21.97 -12.93
N ARG A 272 -25.19 -21.49 -14.10
CA ARG A 272 -25.29 -22.31 -15.32
C ARG A 272 -23.94 -22.32 -16.06
N LEU A 273 -22.97 -23.04 -15.51
CA LEU A 273 -21.67 -23.27 -16.14
C LEU A 273 -21.37 -24.76 -16.20
N ASP A 274 -20.70 -25.15 -17.27
CA ASP A 274 -20.13 -26.48 -17.42
C ASP A 274 -18.98 -26.68 -16.42
N PRO A 275 -18.71 -27.93 -15.99
CA PRO A 275 -17.59 -28.25 -15.13
C PRO A 275 -16.28 -27.95 -15.86
N THR A 276 -15.24 -27.54 -15.12
CA THR A 276 -13.90 -27.41 -15.71
C THR A 276 -13.07 -28.68 -15.50
N ASP A 277 -12.38 -29.10 -16.54
CA ASP A 277 -11.35 -30.16 -16.46
C ASP A 277 -9.98 -29.61 -16.05
N THR A 278 -9.84 -28.28 -16.00
CA THR A 278 -8.56 -27.63 -15.65
C THR A 278 -8.45 -27.45 -14.15
N TRP A 279 -7.23 -27.34 -13.62
CA TRP A 279 -7.01 -27.19 -12.17
C TRP A 279 -7.44 -25.82 -11.60
N TYR A 280 -7.94 -24.90 -12.44
CA TYR A 280 -8.37 -23.56 -12.09
C TYR A 280 -9.72 -23.24 -12.76
N PRO A 281 -10.52 -22.28 -12.26
CA PRO A 281 -11.72 -21.86 -12.97
C PRO A 281 -11.36 -21.17 -14.29
N ASP A 282 -11.85 -21.68 -15.42
CA ASP A 282 -11.53 -21.20 -16.77
C ASP A 282 -12.68 -20.42 -17.43
N ASP A 283 -13.70 -20.06 -16.65
CA ASP A 283 -14.80 -19.23 -17.13
C ASP A 283 -14.37 -17.76 -17.36
N PHE A 284 -15.27 -16.93 -17.89
CA PHE A 284 -14.96 -15.53 -18.15
C PHE A 284 -14.87 -14.75 -16.83
N TRP A 285 -13.67 -14.24 -16.52
CA TRP A 285 -13.37 -13.42 -15.33
C TRP A 285 -13.82 -14.06 -14.00
N PRO A 286 -13.31 -15.25 -13.64
CA PRO A 286 -13.74 -15.96 -12.44
C PRO A 286 -13.45 -15.17 -11.18
N TRP A 287 -12.27 -14.57 -11.15
CA TRP A 287 -11.79 -13.67 -10.10
C TRP A 287 -12.65 -12.40 -9.93
N TRP A 288 -13.52 -12.03 -10.89
CA TRP A 288 -14.36 -10.83 -10.76
C TRP A 288 -15.41 -10.94 -9.65
N ARG A 289 -15.88 -12.16 -9.39
CA ARG A 289 -16.91 -12.43 -8.37
C ARG A 289 -16.32 -12.39 -6.97
N MET A 290 -15.04 -12.70 -6.81
CA MET A 290 -14.40 -12.80 -5.49
C MET A 290 -14.40 -11.46 -4.73
N SER A 291 -14.49 -10.33 -5.45
CA SER A 291 -14.64 -8.99 -4.87
C SER A 291 -16.09 -8.60 -4.57
N ARG A 292 -17.06 -9.47 -4.87
CA ARG A 292 -18.51 -9.23 -4.82
C ARG A 292 -19.24 -10.31 -4.03
N MET A 293 -18.61 -10.77 -2.95
CA MET A 293 -19.13 -11.82 -2.08
C MET A 293 -19.85 -11.27 -0.83
N ALA A 294 -19.81 -9.96 -0.60
CA ALA A 294 -20.49 -9.31 0.50
C ALA A 294 -21.81 -8.69 0.01
N TYR A 295 -22.92 -9.23 0.52
CA TYR A 295 -24.28 -8.73 0.38
C TYR A 295 -24.95 -9.00 -0.98
N TRP A 296 -25.71 -10.08 -1.05
CA TRP A 296 -26.74 -10.29 -2.08
C TRP A 296 -28.07 -9.76 -1.53
N ASP A 297 -28.59 -8.68 -2.12
CA ASP A 297 -29.95 -8.25 -1.84
C ASP A 297 -30.92 -9.13 -2.65
N SER A 298 -31.64 -10.02 -1.96
CA SER A 298 -32.64 -10.88 -2.60
C SER A 298 -33.88 -10.12 -3.10
N ALA A 299 -34.10 -8.88 -2.65
CA ALA A 299 -35.20 -8.02 -3.09
C ALA A 299 -34.85 -7.15 -4.30
N SER A 300 -33.60 -6.67 -4.42
CA SER A 300 -33.14 -5.87 -5.57
C SER A 300 -32.30 -6.64 -6.60
N GLY A 301 -31.85 -7.86 -6.27
CA GLY A 301 -31.02 -8.68 -7.15
C GLY A 301 -29.62 -8.11 -7.40
N GLN A 302 -29.10 -7.26 -6.50
CA GLN A 302 -27.81 -6.60 -6.66
C GLN A 302 -26.83 -6.91 -5.52
N VAL A 303 -25.56 -7.03 -5.90
CA VAL A 303 -24.45 -6.97 -4.95
C VAL A 303 -24.19 -5.51 -4.62
N THR A 304 -24.38 -5.11 -3.36
CA THR A 304 -24.33 -3.69 -2.97
C THR A 304 -22.92 -3.18 -2.67
N THR A 305 -21.94 -4.07 -2.46
CA THR A 305 -20.57 -3.65 -2.10
C THR A 305 -19.49 -4.39 -2.88
N ILE A 306 -18.47 -3.65 -3.30
CA ILE A 306 -17.25 -4.16 -3.91
C ILE A 306 -16.17 -4.16 -2.82
N THR A 307 -15.54 -5.30 -2.58
CA THR A 307 -14.41 -5.45 -1.66
C THR A 307 -13.25 -6.06 -2.40
N GLU A 308 -12.29 -5.23 -2.78
CA GLU A 308 -11.11 -5.68 -3.50
C GLU A 308 -10.01 -6.15 -2.54
N VAL A 309 -9.23 -7.12 -3.01
CA VAL A 309 -7.96 -7.53 -2.38
C VAL A 309 -6.83 -7.24 -3.36
N PRO A 310 -5.57 -7.03 -2.92
CA PRO A 310 -4.50 -6.67 -3.85
C PRO A 310 -4.33 -7.63 -5.04
N ALA A 311 -4.48 -8.94 -4.81
CA ALA A 311 -4.44 -9.93 -5.88
C ALA A 311 -5.50 -9.68 -6.97
N PHE A 312 -6.71 -9.27 -6.58
CA PHE A 312 -7.78 -8.89 -7.51
C PHE A 312 -7.34 -7.71 -8.38
N SER A 313 -6.92 -6.60 -7.78
CA SER A 313 -6.62 -5.37 -8.53
C SER A 313 -5.39 -5.55 -9.43
N PHE A 314 -4.41 -6.36 -9.01
CA PHE A 314 -3.28 -6.72 -9.86
C PHE A 314 -3.65 -7.68 -11.01
N ILE A 315 -4.68 -8.53 -10.86
CA ILE A 315 -5.19 -9.32 -11.98
C ILE A 315 -5.97 -8.41 -12.95
N LEU A 316 -6.81 -7.53 -12.41
CA LEU A 316 -7.59 -6.55 -13.18
C LEU A 316 -6.70 -5.61 -13.99
N GLY A 317 -5.59 -5.17 -13.40
CA GLY A 317 -4.55 -4.39 -14.06
C GLY A 317 -4.93 -2.92 -14.24
N ASP A 318 -5.61 -2.33 -13.27
CA ASP A 318 -5.86 -0.90 -13.20
C ASP A 318 -4.82 -0.19 -12.30
N LEU A 319 -4.42 1.02 -12.69
CA LEU A 319 -3.52 1.86 -11.91
C LEU A 319 -4.34 2.69 -10.93
N HIS A 320 -5.30 2.08 -10.26
CA HIS A 320 -6.22 2.80 -9.41
C HIS A 320 -5.48 3.35 -8.16
N PRO A 321 -5.86 4.52 -7.62
CA PRO A 321 -5.27 5.14 -6.43
C PRO A 321 -4.96 4.20 -5.26
N HIS A 322 -5.90 3.34 -4.85
CA HIS A 322 -5.68 2.40 -3.75
C HIS A 322 -4.65 1.30 -4.07
N VAL A 323 -4.47 0.91 -5.34
CA VAL A 323 -3.44 -0.06 -5.76
C VAL A 323 -2.06 0.59 -5.70
N MET A 324 -1.95 1.80 -6.26
CA MET A 324 -0.70 2.58 -6.23
C MET A 324 -0.29 2.98 -4.80
N ALA A 325 -1.24 3.04 -3.88
CA ALA A 325 -0.97 3.36 -2.48
C ALA A 325 -0.29 2.23 -1.69
N ILE A 326 -0.45 0.96 -2.08
CA ILE A 326 0.03 -0.21 -1.32
C ILE A 326 1.51 -0.07 -0.89
N PRO A 327 2.47 0.27 -1.77
CA PRO A 327 3.86 0.44 -1.36
C PRO A 327 4.03 1.59 -0.34
N GLY A 328 3.29 2.69 -0.50
CA GLY A 328 3.31 3.85 0.38
C GLY A 328 2.79 3.53 1.79
N VAL A 329 1.69 2.76 1.87
CA VAL A 329 1.15 2.23 3.13
C VAL A 329 2.20 1.40 3.87
N LEU A 330 2.88 0.49 3.16
CA LEU A 330 3.95 -0.33 3.74
C LEU A 330 5.16 0.50 4.20
N LEU A 331 5.52 1.55 3.45
CA LEU A 331 6.57 2.49 3.82
C LEU A 331 6.21 3.23 5.11
N ALA A 332 4.98 3.73 5.22
CA ALA A 332 4.49 4.42 6.40
C ALA A 332 4.43 3.49 7.63
N LEU A 333 3.94 2.26 7.48
CA LEU A 333 3.97 1.25 8.54
C LEU A 333 5.40 0.89 8.96
N ALA A 334 6.33 0.77 8.01
CA ALA A 334 7.73 0.56 8.30
C ALA A 334 8.36 1.74 9.05
N LEU A 335 7.97 2.97 8.70
CA LEU A 335 8.41 4.18 9.40
C LEU A 335 7.89 4.20 10.84
N CYS A 336 6.62 3.87 11.06
CA CYS A 336 6.03 3.70 12.40
C CYS A 336 6.82 2.66 13.21
N ALA A 337 7.08 1.48 12.62
CA ALA A 337 7.84 0.42 13.26
C ALA A 337 9.29 0.87 13.60
N ALA A 338 9.95 1.59 12.70
CA ALA A 338 11.31 2.08 12.88
C ALA A 338 11.41 3.16 13.97
N LEU A 339 10.48 4.12 13.96
CA LEU A 339 10.38 5.17 14.96
C LEU A 339 10.09 4.58 16.32
N TRP A 340 9.11 3.67 16.42
CA TRP A 340 8.79 2.95 17.64
C TRP A 340 9.99 2.19 18.21
N ARG A 341 10.85 1.59 17.38
CA ARG A 341 12.08 0.91 17.82
C ARG A 341 13.26 1.84 18.10
N GLY A 342 13.08 3.15 17.91
CA GLY A 342 14.06 4.18 18.24
C GLY A 342 14.44 4.23 19.74
N ARG A 343 15.47 5.01 20.05
CA ARG A 343 15.95 5.26 21.43
C ARG A 343 15.71 6.71 21.81
N GLY A 344 15.34 6.95 23.07
CA GLY A 344 15.05 8.28 23.59
C GLY A 344 13.73 8.84 23.06
N ALA A 345 13.10 9.70 23.84
CA ALA A 345 11.86 10.37 23.45
C ALA A 345 12.04 11.28 22.22
N LEU A 346 10.97 11.40 21.45
CA LEU A 346 10.81 12.32 20.34
C LEU A 346 10.01 13.53 20.82
N SER A 347 10.57 14.72 20.66
CA SER A 347 9.92 16.01 20.92
C SER A 347 10.31 17.00 19.83
N TRP A 348 9.72 18.20 19.83
CA TRP A 348 10.05 19.27 18.88
C TRP A 348 11.56 19.47 18.65
N ARG A 349 12.39 19.32 19.70
CA ARG A 349 13.86 19.50 19.61
C ARG A 349 14.53 18.54 18.63
N GLU A 350 13.92 17.38 18.35
CA GLU A 350 14.46 16.42 17.40
C GLU A 350 14.41 16.96 15.95
N HIS A 351 13.43 17.80 15.62
CA HIS A 351 13.34 18.43 14.30
C HIS A 351 14.49 19.39 14.05
N LEU A 352 14.94 20.12 15.08
CA LEU A 352 16.14 20.97 15.01
C LEU A 352 17.42 20.14 14.83
N ARG A 353 17.48 18.95 15.43
CA ARG A 353 18.63 18.04 15.33
C ARG A 353 18.65 17.27 14.01
N ARG A 354 17.49 16.97 13.44
CA ARG A 354 17.30 16.16 12.24
C ARG A 354 16.23 16.77 11.33
N PRO A 355 16.48 17.93 10.72
CA PRO A 355 15.50 18.59 9.84
C PRO A 355 15.13 17.72 8.64
N TRP A 356 16.05 16.87 8.17
CA TRP A 356 15.76 15.89 7.11
C TRP A 356 14.66 14.89 7.51
N LEU A 357 14.55 14.52 8.79
CA LEU A 357 13.53 13.58 9.24
C LEU A 357 12.15 14.24 9.22
N LEU A 358 12.07 15.51 9.61
CA LEU A 358 10.86 16.33 9.48
C LEU A 358 10.36 16.33 8.04
N LEU A 359 11.25 16.65 7.08
CA LEU A 359 10.94 16.68 5.65
C LEU A 359 10.44 15.33 5.13
N VAL A 360 11.15 14.24 5.46
CA VAL A 360 10.75 12.90 4.99
C VAL A 360 9.40 12.48 5.58
N VAL A 361 9.16 12.68 6.88
CA VAL A 361 7.88 12.32 7.49
C VAL A 361 6.75 13.14 6.86
N ALA A 362 6.95 14.44 6.67
CA ALA A 362 5.98 15.32 6.05
C ALA A 362 5.67 14.89 4.60
N PHE A 363 6.68 14.59 3.80
CA PHE A 363 6.48 14.19 2.40
C PHE A 363 5.86 12.80 2.28
N VAL A 364 6.24 11.84 3.13
CA VAL A 364 5.60 10.52 3.14
C VAL A 364 4.13 10.64 3.50
N TYR A 365 3.78 11.33 4.59
CA TYR A 365 2.39 11.44 5.04
C TYR A 365 1.53 12.39 4.19
N GLY A 366 2.12 13.44 3.62
CA GLY A 366 1.45 14.27 2.61
C GLY A 366 1.17 13.49 1.33
N SER A 367 2.14 12.68 0.88
CA SER A 367 1.96 11.81 -0.29
C SER A 367 0.94 10.71 -0.06
N LEU A 368 0.76 10.21 1.17
CA LEU A 368 -0.34 9.28 1.46
C LEU A 368 -1.67 9.91 1.07
N ALA A 369 -1.96 11.11 1.57
CA ALA A 369 -3.20 11.81 1.26
C ALA A 369 -3.38 12.05 -0.25
N PHE A 370 -2.27 12.44 -0.89
CA PHE A 370 -2.22 12.77 -2.31
C PHE A 370 -2.41 11.57 -3.24
N VAL A 371 -1.98 10.37 -2.81
CA VAL A 371 -2.18 9.12 -3.55
C VAL A 371 -3.52 8.49 -3.20
N ASN A 372 -3.94 8.55 -1.94
CA ASN A 372 -5.25 8.10 -1.46
C ASN A 372 -5.57 8.78 -0.10
N ALA A 373 -6.54 9.69 -0.07
CA ALA A 373 -6.84 10.49 1.12
C ALA A 373 -7.25 9.67 2.35
N TRP A 374 -7.76 8.45 2.18
CA TRP A 374 -8.13 7.60 3.31
C TRP A 374 -6.91 7.08 4.08
N ASP A 375 -5.77 6.90 3.41
CA ASP A 375 -4.58 6.35 4.05
C ASP A 375 -3.98 7.28 5.10
N VAL A 376 -4.06 8.60 4.91
CA VAL A 376 -3.56 9.54 5.93
C VAL A 376 -4.41 9.50 7.19
N ILE A 377 -5.73 9.27 7.05
CA ILE A 377 -6.66 9.14 8.18
C ILE A 377 -6.35 7.86 8.96
N VAL A 378 -6.11 6.75 8.26
CA VAL A 378 -5.81 5.46 8.89
C VAL A 378 -4.42 5.44 9.51
N LEU A 379 -3.39 5.93 8.81
CA LEU A 379 -1.99 5.76 9.22
C LEU A 379 -1.47 6.83 10.18
N SER A 380 -2.06 8.03 10.22
CA SER A 380 -1.64 9.07 11.19
C SER A 380 -1.82 8.64 12.65
N PRO A 381 -2.93 7.96 13.05
CA PRO A 381 -3.06 7.32 14.35
C PRO A 381 -1.97 6.28 14.64
N PHE A 382 -1.57 5.46 13.66
CA PHE A 382 -0.46 4.50 13.85
C PHE A 382 0.87 5.21 14.08
N LEU A 383 1.14 6.32 13.38
CA LEU A 383 2.32 7.16 13.64
C LEU A 383 2.29 7.73 15.05
N ALA A 384 1.14 8.30 15.44
CA ALA A 384 0.97 8.87 16.76
C ALA A 384 1.18 7.82 17.86
N LEU A 385 0.61 6.63 17.69
CA LEU A 385 0.79 5.51 18.60
C LEU A 385 2.24 5.05 18.66
N ALA A 386 2.94 4.96 17.53
CA ALA A 386 4.34 4.57 17.49
C ALA A 386 5.26 5.55 18.24
N VAL A 387 5.02 6.86 18.06
CA VAL A 387 5.75 7.94 18.75
C VAL A 387 5.41 7.96 20.23
N PHE A 388 4.12 7.92 20.58
CA PHE A 388 3.65 7.87 21.96
C PHE A 388 4.20 6.66 22.71
N ALA A 389 4.08 5.47 22.14
CA ALA A 389 4.58 4.24 22.75
C ALA A 389 6.10 4.24 22.89
N ARG A 390 6.84 4.99 22.06
CA ARG A 390 8.27 5.22 22.24
C ARG A 390 8.54 6.15 23.41
N ASN A 391 7.88 7.31 23.46
CA ASN A 391 8.07 8.32 24.52
C ASN A 391 7.71 7.75 25.89
N ARG A 392 6.63 6.97 25.95
CA ARG A 392 6.13 6.36 27.18
C ARG A 392 7.11 5.37 27.84
N ARG A 393 8.11 4.86 27.11
CA ARG A 393 9.16 3.99 27.68
C ARG A 393 10.07 4.73 28.65
N ASP A 394 10.32 6.00 28.37
CA ASP A 394 11.34 6.80 29.05
C ASP A 394 10.71 7.93 29.89
N GLN A 395 9.39 8.17 29.77
CA GLN A 395 8.70 9.33 30.33
C GLN A 395 7.34 8.99 30.99
N PRO A 396 6.86 9.81 31.95
CA PRO A 396 5.50 9.72 32.47
C PRO A 396 4.45 10.11 31.42
N LEU A 397 3.17 9.80 31.69
CA LEU A 397 2.07 9.96 30.74
C LEU A 397 1.94 11.40 30.19
N GLY A 398 1.88 12.40 31.07
CA GLY A 398 1.68 13.81 30.67
C GLY A 398 2.78 14.33 29.75
N SER A 399 4.05 14.12 30.13
CA SER A 399 5.19 14.48 29.28
C SER A 399 5.20 13.72 27.97
N SER A 400 4.82 12.43 27.98
CA SER A 400 4.75 11.63 26.75
C SER A 400 3.72 12.16 25.77
N LEU A 401 2.55 12.59 26.24
CA LEU A 401 1.50 13.18 25.41
C LEU A 401 1.97 14.51 24.80
N LEU A 402 2.51 15.41 25.63
CA LEU A 402 3.01 16.72 25.16
C LEU A 402 4.13 16.57 24.15
N ASP A 403 5.15 15.75 24.45
CA ASP A 403 6.29 15.54 23.55
C ASP A 403 5.84 14.89 22.24
N THR A 404 4.91 13.94 22.30
CA THR A 404 4.31 13.32 21.10
C THR A 404 3.61 14.36 20.24
N ALA A 405 2.72 15.17 20.81
CA ALA A 405 2.02 16.24 20.09
C ALA A 405 3.00 17.25 19.49
N SER A 406 4.01 17.67 20.27
CA SER A 406 5.05 18.61 19.82
C SER A 406 5.90 18.08 18.67
N TRP A 407 6.06 16.75 18.59
CA TRP A 407 6.82 16.10 17.52
C TRP A 407 5.96 15.86 16.27
N LEU A 408 4.67 15.56 16.42
CA LEU A 408 3.76 15.28 15.30
C LEU A 408 3.25 16.55 14.61
N ALA A 409 3.02 17.64 15.35
CA ALA A 409 2.46 18.86 14.78
C ALA A 409 3.30 19.44 13.61
N PRO A 410 4.64 19.52 13.70
CA PRO A 410 5.44 20.11 12.62
C PRO A 410 5.40 19.34 11.29
N PRO A 411 5.60 18.00 11.25
CA PRO A 411 5.46 17.27 10.00
C PRO A 411 4.03 17.26 9.46
N ALA A 412 3.01 17.29 10.34
CA ALA A 412 1.62 17.39 9.89
C ALA A 412 1.34 18.74 9.21
N VAL A 413 1.74 19.85 9.83
CA VAL A 413 1.62 21.19 9.22
C VAL A 413 2.38 21.26 7.91
N LEU A 414 3.62 20.75 7.89
CA LEU A 414 4.42 20.78 6.66
C LEU A 414 3.85 19.88 5.56
N ALA A 415 3.25 18.74 5.90
CA ALA A 415 2.56 17.87 4.96
C ALA A 415 1.36 18.59 4.33
N VAL A 416 0.55 19.28 5.12
CA VAL A 416 -0.56 20.09 4.58
C VAL A 416 -0.01 21.20 3.70
N VAL A 417 0.94 22.00 4.20
CA VAL A 417 1.51 23.16 3.48
C VAL A 417 2.14 22.76 2.15
N ALA A 418 2.93 21.68 2.11
CA ALA A 418 3.58 21.21 0.90
C ALA A 418 2.59 20.74 -0.18
N PHE A 419 1.39 20.30 0.22
CA PHE A 419 0.36 19.82 -0.69
C PHE A 419 -0.86 20.75 -0.76
N ILE A 420 -0.76 21.99 -0.25
CA ILE A 420 -1.83 23.00 -0.34
C ILE A 420 -2.38 23.15 -1.76
N PRO A 421 -1.55 23.25 -2.82
CA PRO A 421 -2.09 23.41 -4.17
C PRO A 421 -3.07 22.30 -4.55
N TRP A 422 -2.78 21.05 -4.17
CA TRP A 422 -3.73 19.95 -4.39
C TRP A 422 -4.96 20.02 -3.45
N TRP A 423 -4.77 20.37 -2.18
CA TRP A 423 -5.88 20.48 -1.22
C TRP A 423 -6.92 21.54 -1.58
N LEU A 424 -6.53 22.58 -2.32
CA LEU A 424 -7.45 23.65 -2.71
C LEU A 424 -8.40 23.20 -3.83
N ASP A 425 -7.95 22.30 -4.71
CA ASP A 425 -8.73 21.87 -5.87
C ASP A 425 -9.44 20.54 -5.61
N PHE A 426 -8.92 19.74 -4.67
CA PHE A 426 -9.47 18.45 -4.33
C PHE A 426 -10.81 18.57 -3.59
N SER A 427 -11.87 18.10 -4.24
CA SER A 427 -13.20 17.94 -3.65
C SER A 427 -13.46 16.47 -3.29
N PRO A 428 -13.50 16.10 -2.00
CA PRO A 428 -13.78 14.72 -1.60
C PRO A 428 -15.25 14.36 -1.85
N GLU A 429 -15.49 13.14 -2.34
CA GLU A 429 -16.85 12.57 -2.46
C GLU A 429 -17.46 12.20 -1.09
N SER A 430 -16.65 12.15 -0.03
CA SER A 430 -17.11 11.80 1.31
C SER A 430 -17.75 12.98 2.03
N GLY A 431 -19.01 12.82 2.44
CA GLY A 431 -19.78 13.84 3.17
C GLY A 431 -19.46 13.97 4.66
N GLY A 432 -18.51 13.19 5.20
CA GLY A 432 -18.10 13.22 6.60
C GLY A 432 -18.15 11.85 7.29
N ILE A 433 -18.13 11.87 8.62
CA ILE A 433 -18.24 10.66 9.47
C ILE A 433 -19.66 10.62 10.03
N TYR A 434 -20.41 9.57 9.71
CA TYR A 434 -21.75 9.30 10.22
C TYR A 434 -21.83 7.88 10.82
N ALA A 435 -22.79 7.63 11.69
CA ALA A 435 -22.96 6.30 12.24
C ALA A 435 -23.75 5.44 11.26
N TYR A 436 -23.11 4.45 10.66
CA TYR A 436 -23.86 3.52 9.80
C TYR A 436 -24.73 2.57 10.66
N SER A 437 -26.05 2.69 10.53
CA SER A 437 -27.07 1.87 11.22
C SER A 437 -27.78 0.87 10.29
N GLY A 438 -27.38 0.79 9.02
CA GLY A 438 -27.92 -0.15 8.04
C GLY A 438 -27.47 -1.61 8.27
N GLU A 439 -27.81 -2.49 7.32
CA GLU A 439 -27.40 -3.90 7.40
C GLU A 439 -25.88 -4.04 7.45
N GLY A 440 -25.39 -4.70 8.50
CA GLY A 440 -23.97 -4.91 8.75
C GLY A 440 -23.41 -6.15 8.05
N THR A 441 -22.09 -6.21 7.93
CA THR A 441 -21.40 -7.39 7.40
C THR A 441 -21.57 -8.59 8.34
N ARG A 442 -22.15 -9.68 7.83
CA ARG A 442 -22.30 -10.94 8.58
C ARG A 442 -20.94 -11.58 8.86
N ILE A 443 -20.83 -12.37 9.94
CA ILE A 443 -19.56 -12.94 10.40
C ILE A 443 -18.97 -13.91 9.38
N GLU A 444 -19.83 -14.66 8.68
CA GLU A 444 -19.47 -15.55 7.59
C GLU A 444 -18.78 -14.80 6.45
N HIS A 445 -19.26 -13.61 6.06
CA HIS A 445 -18.63 -12.79 5.02
C HIS A 445 -17.28 -12.23 5.49
N VAL A 446 -17.13 -11.89 6.77
CA VAL A 446 -15.83 -11.52 7.35
C VAL A 446 -14.85 -12.69 7.24
N LEU A 447 -15.28 -13.92 7.54
CA LEU A 447 -14.44 -15.11 7.40
C LEU A 447 -14.14 -15.44 5.94
N LEU A 448 -15.08 -15.23 5.02
CA LEU A 448 -14.86 -15.40 3.59
C LEU A 448 -13.80 -14.43 3.06
N MET A 449 -13.85 -13.17 3.46
CA MET A 449 -12.90 -12.18 2.97
C MET A 449 -11.55 -12.28 3.67
N TRP A 450 -11.54 -12.38 5.01
CA TRP A 450 -10.34 -12.25 5.84
C TRP A 450 -9.81 -13.56 6.40
N GLY A 451 -10.48 -14.70 6.17
CA GLY A 451 -10.18 -15.98 6.81
C GLY A 451 -8.73 -16.45 6.62
N VAL A 452 -8.17 -16.33 5.41
CA VAL A 452 -6.77 -16.68 5.13
C VAL A 452 -5.81 -15.87 6.00
N LEU A 453 -6.06 -14.56 6.15
CA LEU A 453 -5.25 -13.66 6.98
C LEU A 453 -5.45 -13.91 8.47
N ILE A 454 -6.69 -14.16 8.91
CA ILE A 454 -7.02 -14.50 10.30
C ILE A 454 -6.31 -15.80 10.70
N VAL A 455 -6.41 -16.86 9.91
CA VAL A 455 -5.75 -18.15 10.16
C VAL A 455 -4.23 -17.98 10.20
N SER A 456 -3.66 -17.22 9.26
CA SER A 456 -2.23 -16.92 9.22
C SER A 456 -1.77 -16.16 10.47
N ALA A 457 -2.55 -15.18 10.94
CA ALA A 457 -2.27 -14.43 12.16
C ALA A 457 -2.34 -15.32 13.41
N LEU A 458 -3.35 -16.19 13.51
CA LEU A 458 -3.49 -17.16 14.61
C LEU A 458 -2.35 -18.17 14.62
N ALA A 459 -1.92 -18.67 13.46
CA ALA A 459 -0.77 -19.56 13.32
C ALA A 459 0.52 -18.87 13.78
N LEU A 460 0.73 -17.61 13.37
CA LEU A 460 1.87 -16.82 13.82
C LEU A 460 1.86 -16.62 15.34
N LEU A 461 0.69 -16.37 15.94
CA LEU A 461 0.55 -16.29 17.39
C LEU A 461 0.90 -17.63 18.07
N ARG A 462 0.60 -18.79 17.50
CA ARG A 462 0.99 -20.07 18.12
C ARG A 462 2.51 -20.25 18.17
N VAL A 463 3.22 -19.82 17.13
CA VAL A 463 4.67 -20.00 17.00
C VAL A 463 5.47 -18.86 17.66
N ALA A 464 4.87 -17.68 17.81
CA ALA A 464 5.48 -16.52 18.44
C ALA A 464 5.95 -16.82 19.89
N PRO A 465 7.18 -16.42 20.27
CA PRO A 465 7.67 -16.66 21.63
C PRO A 465 6.76 -16.04 22.68
N ARG A 466 6.51 -16.75 23.79
CA ARG A 466 5.72 -16.21 24.92
C ARG A 466 6.39 -15.00 25.60
N ARG A 467 7.70 -14.79 25.40
CA ARG A 467 8.42 -13.61 25.86
C ARG A 467 7.89 -12.36 25.14
N GLY A 468 7.14 -11.53 25.85
CA GLY A 468 6.51 -10.30 25.33
C GLY A 468 4.98 -10.34 25.35
N ARG A 469 4.37 -11.49 25.64
CA ARG A 469 2.95 -11.61 25.97
C ARG A 469 2.75 -11.22 27.43
N SER A 470 2.71 -9.93 27.69
CA SER A 470 2.09 -9.45 28.93
C SER A 470 0.58 -9.43 28.71
N PHE A 471 -0.20 -9.78 29.72
CA PHE A 471 -1.65 -9.56 29.70
C PHE A 471 -1.96 -8.09 29.35
N SER A 472 -1.11 -7.16 29.79
CA SER A 472 -1.21 -5.72 29.50
C SER A 472 -0.98 -5.35 28.02
N SER A 473 -0.12 -6.08 27.29
CA SER A 473 0.12 -5.77 25.86
C SER A 473 -1.00 -6.31 24.97
N LEU A 474 -1.57 -7.46 25.33
CA LEU A 474 -2.73 -8.03 24.66
C LEU A 474 -4.01 -7.22 24.92
N SER A 475 -4.23 -6.79 26.16
CA SER A 475 -5.38 -5.93 26.52
C SER A 475 -5.28 -4.54 25.90
N LEU A 476 -4.08 -3.94 25.79
CA LEU A 476 -3.89 -2.69 25.05
C LEU A 476 -4.16 -2.86 23.56
N GLY A 477 -3.68 -3.95 22.94
CA GLY A 477 -3.98 -4.26 21.54
C GLY A 477 -5.48 -4.47 21.29
N PHE A 478 -6.16 -5.14 22.21
CA PHE A 478 -7.61 -5.33 22.18
C PHE A 478 -8.39 -4.03 22.36
N LEU A 479 -7.99 -3.18 23.31
CA LEU A 479 -8.57 -1.85 23.51
C LEU A 479 -8.42 -0.98 22.26
N LEU A 480 -7.25 -0.99 21.61
CA LEU A 480 -7.04 -0.26 20.36
C LEU A 480 -7.91 -0.79 19.21
N ALA A 481 -8.11 -2.11 19.13
CA ALA A 481 -8.96 -2.73 18.12
C ALA A 481 -10.46 -2.42 18.34
N ILE A 482 -10.88 -2.22 19.60
CA ILE A 482 -12.28 -1.94 19.97
C ILE A 482 -12.57 -0.43 20.04
N LEU A 483 -11.55 0.42 20.13
CA LEU A 483 -11.70 1.88 20.21
C LEU A 483 -12.64 2.45 19.11
N PRO A 484 -12.55 2.05 17.83
CA PRO A 484 -13.48 2.54 16.81
C PRO A 484 -14.94 2.17 17.11
N PHE A 485 -15.19 0.97 17.65
CA PHE A 485 -16.53 0.55 18.06
C PHE A 485 -17.05 1.35 19.27
N LEU A 486 -16.17 1.68 20.21
CA LEU A 486 -16.53 2.54 21.36
C LEU A 486 -16.86 3.97 20.94
N ILE A 487 -16.27 4.47 19.86
CA ILE A 487 -16.57 5.76 19.25
C ILE A 487 -17.87 5.69 18.43
N TRP A 488 -18.10 4.58 17.73
CA TRP A 488 -19.32 4.35 16.94
C TRP A 488 -20.58 4.24 17.80
N LEU A 489 -20.51 3.53 18.94
CA LEU A 489 -21.67 3.32 19.84
C LEU A 489 -22.44 4.60 20.22
N PRO A 490 -21.79 5.67 20.72
CA PRO A 490 -22.50 6.91 21.01
C PRO A 490 -23.01 7.62 19.75
N LEU A 491 -22.26 7.58 18.63
CA LEU A 491 -22.71 8.19 17.38
C LEU A 491 -23.99 7.53 16.84
N ALA A 492 -24.05 6.19 16.91
CA ALA A 492 -25.21 5.40 16.50
C ALA A 492 -26.42 5.54 17.43
N ALA A 493 -26.23 6.04 18.66
CA ALA A 493 -27.33 6.25 19.61
C ALA A 493 -28.08 7.58 19.41
N PHE A 494 -27.56 8.47 18.56
CA PHE A 494 -28.15 9.78 18.25
C PHE A 494 -28.82 9.85 16.86
N GLU A 495 -28.81 8.75 16.11
CA GLU A 495 -29.59 8.53 14.88
C GLU A 495 -30.76 7.58 15.18
#